data_AF-K1GMZ5-F1
#
_entry.id   AF-K1GMZ5-F1
#
_cell.length_a   1.000
_cell.length_b   1.000
_cell.length_c   1.000
_cell.angle_alpha   90.00
_cell.angle_beta   90.00
_cell.angle_gamma   90.00
#
_symmetry.space_group_name_H-M   'P 1'
#
loop_
_entity.id
_entity.type
_entity.pdbx_description
1 polymer ?
#
loop_
_entity_poly.entity_id
_entity_poly.type
_entity_poly.pdbx_seq_one_letter_code
_entity_poly.pdbx_strand_id
1 'polypeptide(L)'
;MKKNALKNPKKINKSYIANLLKNSKFKDAVCDLHIRLEFELRKLFPKQAKKTVELIAELKKRKYLTEGEINSLNILRKCRNNFQHPENKRKVNYSEKEIKKWCDIIEKLGRIDSESCKSN
;
A
#
# COMPACT_ATOMS: atom_id res chain seq x y z
N MET A 1 3.59 -21.05 -6.41
CA MET A 1 3.83 -20.14 -5.27
C MET A 1 2.49 -19.80 -4.60
N LYS A 2 2.04 -20.61 -3.64
CA LYS A 2 0.84 -20.35 -2.82
C LYS A 2 1.29 -19.69 -1.52
N LYS A 3 0.70 -18.55 -1.11
CA LYS A 3 0.47 -18.12 0.30
C LYS A 3 0.02 -16.66 0.54
N ASN A 4 -0.46 -15.89 -0.45
CA ASN A 4 -1.07 -14.57 -0.15
C ASN A 4 -2.62 -14.55 -0.20
N ALA A 5 -3.26 -15.69 -0.45
CA ALA A 5 -4.71 -15.77 -0.71
C ALA A 5 -5.62 -15.71 0.54
N LEU A 6 -5.10 -15.59 1.76
CA LEU A 6 -5.89 -15.67 3.00
C LEU A 6 -5.89 -14.41 3.87
N LYS A 7 -5.11 -13.37 3.52
CA LYS A 7 -5.11 -12.13 4.31
C LYS A 7 -6.28 -11.26 3.87
N ASN A 8 -7.32 -11.20 4.70
CA ASN A 8 -8.45 -10.30 4.50
C ASN A 8 -7.94 -8.85 4.56
N PRO A 9 -7.87 -8.12 3.43
CA PRO A 9 -7.25 -6.79 3.40
C PRO A 9 -7.92 -5.83 4.38
N LYS A 10 -9.23 -5.97 4.58
CA LYS A 10 -10.00 -5.15 5.53
C LYS A 10 -9.50 -5.26 6.98
N LYS A 11 -8.90 -6.40 7.36
CA LYS A 11 -8.35 -6.62 8.72
C LYS A 11 -6.96 -6.01 8.91
N ILE A 12 -6.29 -5.58 7.85
CA ILE A 12 -4.97 -4.94 7.89
C ILE A 12 -5.18 -3.46 8.24
N ASN A 13 -5.18 -3.16 9.54
CA ASN A 13 -5.37 -1.81 10.09
C ASN A 13 -4.13 -1.31 10.82
N LYS A 14 -4.15 -0.05 11.28
CA LYS A 14 -3.04 0.58 11.98
C LYS A 14 -2.56 -0.21 13.20
N SER A 15 -3.49 -0.75 14.00
CA SER A 15 -3.17 -1.58 15.18
C SER A 15 -2.49 -2.89 14.81
N TYR A 16 -2.95 -3.56 13.76
CA TYR A 16 -2.35 -4.79 13.24
C TYR A 16 -0.93 -4.54 12.74
N ILE A 17 -0.72 -3.47 11.96
CA ILE A 17 0.61 -3.09 11.48
C ILE A 17 1.53 -2.69 12.65
N ALA A 18 1.03 -1.91 13.61
CA ALA A 18 1.79 -1.57 14.81
C ALA A 18 2.21 -2.82 15.61
N ASN A 19 1.34 -3.84 15.68
CA ASN A 19 1.67 -5.10 16.32
C ASN A 19 2.77 -5.87 15.55
N LEU A 20 2.74 -5.87 14.22
CA LEU A 20 3.81 -6.47 13.42
C LEU A 20 5.14 -5.74 13.63
N LEU A 21 5.13 -4.41 13.69
CA LEU A 21 6.32 -3.60 13.97
C LEU A 21 6.91 -3.89 15.35
N LYS A 22 6.06 -3.99 16.40
CA LYS A 22 6.50 -4.38 17.75
C LYS A 22 7.20 -5.74 17.81
N ASN A 23 6.79 -6.66 16.94
CA ASN A 23 7.39 -8.00 16.84
C ASN A 23 8.56 -8.06 15.83
N SER A 24 9.09 -6.92 15.38
CA SER A 24 10.14 -6.83 14.36
C SER A 24 9.79 -7.50 13.03
N LYS A 25 8.50 -7.71 12.75
CA LYS A 25 7.98 -8.33 11.52
C LYS A 25 7.80 -7.30 10.41
N PHE A 26 8.86 -6.57 10.10
CA PHE A 26 8.85 -5.50 9.10
C PHE A 26 8.45 -5.99 7.70
N LYS A 27 9.03 -7.12 7.26
CA LYS A 27 8.73 -7.73 5.95
C LYS A 27 7.24 -8.05 5.80
N ASP A 28 6.64 -8.65 6.83
CA ASP A 28 5.22 -8.97 6.83
C ASP A 28 4.36 -7.70 6.81
N ALA A 29 4.72 -6.69 7.60
CA ALA A 29 4.01 -5.41 7.63
C ALA A 29 4.00 -4.74 6.24
N VAL A 30 5.14 -4.72 5.54
CA VAL A 30 5.24 -4.18 4.18
C VAL A 30 4.41 -4.98 3.18
N CYS A 31 4.49 -6.31 3.23
CA CYS A 31 3.72 -7.17 2.34
C CYS A 31 2.20 -6.98 2.55
N ASP A 32 1.78 -6.87 3.80
CA ASP A 32 0.38 -6.71 4.19
C ASP A 32 -0.16 -5.33 3.83
N LEU A 33 0.62 -4.28 4.07
CA LEU A 33 0.28 -2.94 3.60
C LEU A 33 0.13 -2.89 2.07
N HIS A 34 0.98 -3.60 1.33
CA HIS A 34 0.84 -3.67 -0.13
C HIS A 34 -0.47 -4.34 -0.54
N ILE A 35 -0.85 -5.45 0.11
CA ILE A 35 -2.13 -6.12 -0.15
C ILE A 35 -3.31 -5.18 0.17
N ARG A 36 -3.24 -4.44 1.28
CA ARG A 36 -4.26 -3.44 1.62
C ARG A 36 -4.34 -2.34 0.58
N LEU A 37 -3.21 -1.78 0.16
CA LEU A 37 -3.15 -0.76 -0.88
C LEU A 37 -3.79 -1.24 -2.18
N GLU A 38 -3.44 -2.45 -2.65
CA GLU A 38 -4.04 -3.02 -3.86
C GLU A 38 -5.55 -3.18 -3.73
N PHE A 39 -6.03 -3.58 -2.56
CA PHE A 39 -7.46 -3.67 -2.28
C PHE A 39 -8.16 -2.31 -2.37
N GLU A 40 -7.62 -1.27 -1.71
CA GLU A 40 -8.22 0.08 -1.77
C GLU A 40 -8.16 0.67 -3.18
N LEU A 41 -7.05 0.47 -3.90
CA LEU A 41 -6.91 0.89 -5.29
C LEU A 41 -7.94 0.20 -6.19
N ARG A 42 -8.20 -1.09 -6.01
CA ARG A 42 -9.23 -1.80 -6.77
C ARG A 42 -10.64 -1.34 -6.41
N LYS A 43 -10.88 -0.94 -5.16
CA LYS A 43 -12.15 -0.34 -4.74
C LYS A 43 -12.36 1.04 -5.38
N LEU A 44 -11.31 1.85 -5.46
CA LEU A 44 -11.36 3.19 -6.08
C LEU A 44 -11.43 3.13 -7.62
N PHE A 45 -10.78 2.13 -8.24
CA PHE A 45 -10.67 1.97 -9.69
C PHE A 45 -11.17 0.60 -10.17
N PRO A 46 -12.43 0.22 -9.90
CA PRO A 46 -12.92 -1.13 -10.15
C PRO A 46 -12.97 -1.49 -11.64
N LYS A 47 -13.09 -0.49 -12.53
CA LYS A 47 -13.14 -0.66 -13.99
C LYS A 47 -11.75 -0.65 -14.66
N GLN A 48 -10.68 -0.38 -13.92
CA GLN A 48 -9.34 -0.30 -14.50
C GLN A 48 -8.56 -1.60 -14.25
N ALA A 49 -8.33 -2.38 -15.30
CA ALA A 49 -7.45 -3.56 -15.28
C ALA A 49 -5.96 -3.17 -15.34
N LYS A 50 -5.57 -2.16 -14.57
CA LYS A 50 -4.20 -1.61 -14.56
C LYS A 50 -3.37 -2.17 -13.40
N LYS A 51 -2.05 -2.13 -13.54
CA LYS A 51 -1.12 -2.54 -12.47
C LYS A 51 -1.13 -1.52 -11.33
N THR A 52 -0.76 -1.95 -10.12
CA THR A 52 -0.70 -1.10 -8.91
C THR A 52 0.07 0.21 -9.14
N VAL A 53 1.16 0.18 -9.89
CA VAL A 53 1.96 1.37 -10.22
C VAL A 53 1.20 2.39 -11.07
N GLU A 54 0.41 1.91 -12.02
CA GLU A 54 -0.41 2.76 -12.86
C GLU A 54 -1.57 3.35 -12.05
N LEU A 55 -2.19 2.55 -11.18
CA LEU A 55 -3.24 3.03 -10.27
C LEU A 55 -2.71 4.08 -9.29
N ILE A 56 -1.47 3.94 -8.78
CA ILE A 56 -0.81 4.98 -7.99
C ILE A 56 -0.61 6.26 -8.83
N ALA A 57 -0.21 6.14 -10.10
CA ALA A 57 -0.10 7.31 -10.97
C ALA A 57 -1.48 7.98 -11.20
N GLU A 58 -2.56 7.21 -11.29
CA GLU A 58 -3.92 7.74 -11.36
C GLU A 58 -4.34 8.47 -10.07
N LEU A 59 -3.93 7.98 -8.88
CA LEU A 59 -4.13 8.72 -7.62
C LEU A 59 -3.47 10.12 -7.67
N LYS A 60 -2.27 10.22 -8.25
CA LYS A 60 -1.58 11.51 -8.46
C LYS A 60 -2.36 12.41 -9.42
N LYS A 61 -2.80 11.87 -10.56
CA LYS A 61 -3.58 12.62 -11.56
C LYS A 61 -4.88 13.15 -11.00
N ARG A 62 -5.60 12.34 -10.21
CA ARG A 62 -6.84 12.72 -9.53
C ARG A 62 -6.62 13.59 -8.28
N LYS A 63 -5.37 13.92 -7.95
CA LYS A 63 -4.97 14.71 -6.78
C LYS A 63 -5.53 14.16 -5.45
N TYR A 64 -5.77 12.85 -5.36
CA TYR A 64 -6.20 12.22 -4.10
C TYR A 64 -5.09 12.19 -3.05
N LEU A 65 -3.84 12.16 -3.51
CA LEU A 65 -2.64 12.15 -2.68
C LEU A 65 -1.67 13.22 -3.18
N THR A 66 -0.90 13.75 -2.24
CA THR A 66 0.21 14.67 -2.52
C THR A 66 1.38 13.92 -3.17
N GLU A 67 2.29 14.66 -3.81
CA GLU A 67 3.49 14.06 -4.41
C GLU A 67 4.35 13.29 -3.38
N GLY A 68 4.45 13.81 -2.15
CA GLY A 68 5.14 13.13 -1.06
C GLY A 68 4.50 11.79 -0.68
N GLU A 69 3.16 11.73 -0.63
CA GLU A 69 2.43 10.48 -0.36
C GLU A 69 2.57 9.47 -1.50
N ILE A 70 2.52 9.94 -2.75
CA ILE A 70 2.74 9.11 -3.95
C ILE A 70 4.16 8.54 -3.97
N ASN A 71 5.16 9.33 -3.62
CA ASN A 71 6.54 8.85 -3.51
C ASN A 71 6.66 7.77 -2.42
N SER A 72 6.02 7.99 -1.27
CA SER A 72 5.98 7.00 -0.18
C SER A 72 5.35 5.67 -0.63
N LEU A 73 4.24 5.68 -1.39
CA LEU A 73 3.64 4.45 -1.94
C LEU A 73 4.55 3.75 -2.97
N ASN A 74 5.27 4.52 -3.78
CA ASN A 74 6.25 3.96 -4.71
C ASN A 74 7.42 3.29 -3.99
N ILE A 75 7.86 3.85 -2.86
CA ILE A 75 8.87 3.25 -1.99
C ILE A 75 8.33 1.95 -1.38
N LEU A 76 7.10 1.92 -0.85
CA LEU A 76 6.44 0.70 -0.36
C LEU A 76 6.48 -0.43 -1.41
N ARG A 77 6.11 -0.12 -2.66
CA ARG A 77 6.16 -1.08 -3.77
C ARG A 77 7.58 -1.61 -4.02
N LYS A 78 8.59 -0.72 -4.01
CA LYS A 78 10.00 -1.11 -4.17
C LYS A 78 10.48 -1.98 -3.01
N CYS A 79 10.13 -1.65 -1.77
CA CYS A 79 10.42 -2.48 -0.58
C CYS A 79 9.88 -3.90 -0.76
N ARG A 80 8.59 -4.03 -1.10
CA ARG A 80 7.94 -5.32 -1.35
C ARG A 80 8.65 -6.12 -2.43
N ASN A 81 9.01 -5.50 -3.55
CA ASN A 81 9.73 -6.18 -4.63
C ASN A 81 11.11 -6.67 -4.20
N ASN A 82 11.86 -5.87 -3.43
CA ASN A 82 13.14 -6.32 -2.88
C ASN A 82 12.99 -7.49 -1.90
N PHE A 83 11.93 -7.50 -1.08
CA PHE A 83 11.66 -8.64 -0.19
C PHE A 83 11.29 -9.93 -0.92
N GLN A 84 10.75 -9.81 -2.14
CA GLN A 84 10.42 -10.96 -2.99
C GLN A 84 11.60 -11.45 -3.81
N HIS A 85 12.51 -10.56 -4.21
CA HIS A 85 13.71 -10.87 -4.97
C HIS A 85 14.96 -10.50 -4.16
N PRO A 86 15.36 -11.32 -3.18
CA PRO A 86 16.50 -11.04 -2.30
C PRO A 86 17.85 -10.95 -3.04
N GLU A 87 17.91 -11.39 -4.30
CA GLU A 87 19.09 -11.26 -5.17
C GLU A 87 19.42 -9.80 -5.51
N ASN A 88 18.42 -8.91 -5.46
CA ASN A 88 18.64 -7.48 -5.53
C ASN A 88 19.15 -6.96 -4.17
N LYS A 89 20.48 -6.90 -4.00
CA LYS A 89 21.19 -6.29 -2.84
C LYS A 89 20.93 -4.79 -2.63
N ARG A 90 19.83 -4.24 -3.15
CA ARG A 90 19.45 -2.85 -2.91
C ARG A 90 18.97 -2.73 -1.46
N LYS A 91 19.81 -2.11 -0.62
CA LYS A 91 19.42 -1.62 0.72
C LYS A 91 18.34 -0.57 0.53
N VAL A 92 17.08 -0.99 0.56
CA VAL A 92 15.99 -0.03 0.68
C VAL A 92 15.87 0.26 2.15
N ASN A 93 16.28 1.47 2.54
CA ASN A 93 16.11 1.94 3.90
C ASN A 93 14.63 2.20 4.15
N TYR A 94 14.04 1.40 5.02
CA TYR A 94 12.72 1.63 5.59
C TYR A 94 12.86 1.70 7.11
N SER A 95 12.03 2.52 7.74
CA SER A 95 11.97 2.67 9.19
C SER A 95 10.54 2.42 9.67
N GLU A 96 10.35 2.21 10.97
CA GLU A 96 9.00 2.15 11.55
C GLU A 96 8.18 3.40 11.21
N LYS A 97 8.83 4.57 11.18
CA LYS A 97 8.18 5.84 10.84
C LYS A 97 7.66 5.83 9.41
N GLU A 98 8.44 5.31 8.46
CA GLU A 98 8.01 5.16 7.06
C GLU A 98 6.86 4.17 6.93
N ILE A 99 6.91 3.03 7.63
CA ILE A 99 5.84 2.02 7.59
C ILE A 99 4.53 2.57 8.17
N LYS A 100 4.62 3.31 9.29
CA LYS A 100 3.46 4.01 9.87
C LYS A 100 2.88 5.03 8.89
N LYS A 101 3.74 5.82 8.24
CA LYS A 101 3.32 6.77 7.20
C LYS A 101 2.58 6.10 6.05
N TRP A 102 3.07 4.95 5.55
CA TRP A 102 2.37 4.19 4.52
C TRP A 102 0.99 3.71 4.98
N CYS A 103 0.89 3.26 6.23
CA CYS A 103 -0.38 2.86 6.83
C CYS A 103 -1.38 4.02 6.88
N ASP A 104 -0.95 5.21 7.34
CA ASP A 104 -1.81 6.39 7.39
C ASP A 104 -2.30 6.81 5.99
N ILE A 105 -1.42 6.75 4.97
CA ILE A 105 -1.80 7.04 3.57
C ILE A 105 -2.86 6.05 3.06
N ILE A 106 -2.68 4.75 3.32
CA ILE A 106 -3.61 3.71 2.87
C ILE A 106 -4.94 3.81 3.62
N GLU A 107 -4.93 4.14 4.91
CA GLU A 107 -6.14 4.38 5.68
C GLU A 107 -6.91 5.59 5.12
N LYS A 108 -6.21 6.67 4.78
CA LYS A 108 -6.78 7.83 4.09
C LYS A 108 -7.43 7.41 2.77
N LEU A 109 -6.78 6.59 1.94
CA LEU A 109 -7.36 6.07 0.69
C LEU A 109 -8.63 5.25 0.93
N GLY A 110 -8.67 4.41 1.97
CA GLY A 110 -9.86 3.61 2.29
C GLY A 110 -11.05 4.43 2.79
N ARG A 111 -10.81 5.65 3.27
CA ARG A 111 -11.83 6.64 3.62
C ARG A 111 -12.29 7.49 2.44
N ILE A 112 -11.54 7.52 1.33
CA ILE A 112 -11.99 8.17 0.11
C ILE A 112 -13.13 7.31 -0.44
N ASP A 113 -14.35 7.74 -0.16
CA ASP A 113 -15.52 7.03 -0.63
C ASP A 113 -15.58 7.14 -2.15
N SER A 114 -15.75 6.00 -2.82
CA SER A 114 -15.96 5.90 -4.26
C SER A 114 -17.18 6.70 -4.72
N GLU A 115 -18.05 7.09 -3.79
CA GLU A 115 -19.27 7.87 -4.02
C GLU A 115 -19.02 9.33 -4.45
N SER A 116 -17.81 9.87 -4.27
CA SER A 116 -17.45 11.19 -4.81
C SER A 116 -17.11 11.19 -6.33
N CYS A 117 -17.20 10.03 -7.00
CA CYS A 117 -17.12 9.90 -8.46
C CYS A 117 -18.48 9.60 -9.13
N LYS A 118 -19.58 10.01 -8.50
CA LYS A 118 -20.87 10.21 -9.18
C LYS A 118 -21.20 11.70 -9.15
N SER A 119 -20.55 12.51 -9.98
CA SER A 119 -21.08 13.82 -10.35
C SER A 119 -20.47 14.23 -11.68
N ASN A 120 -21.37 14.24 -12.68
CA ASN A 120 -21.32 14.75 -14.05
C ASN A 120 -20.44 14.04 -15.07
#